data_AF-A0A8C6WFP4-F1
#
_entry.id   AF-A0A8C6WFP4-F1
#
_cell.length_a   1.000
_cell.length_b   1.000
_cell.length_c   1.000
_cell.angle_alpha   90.00
_cell.angle_beta   90.00
_cell.angle_gamma   90.00
#
_symmetry.space_group_name_H-M   'P 1'
#
loop_
_entity.id
_entity.type
_entity.pdbx_description
1 polymer ?
#
loop_
_entity_poly.entity_id
_entity_poly.type
_entity_poly.pdbx_seq_one_letter_code
_entity_poly.pdbx_strand_id
1 'polypeptide(L)'
;MTKTYEDAKSYCREMVPWIGLEIANKRMWHWSLPGHTVDYTNWREGNPQENDTDACGAMDESGKWFEIDCNTKRSFVCHSKSDTMGSHMFVAANKTWRNAQNHCRNISTDLVRILSAEENEAVRKISQNSWIGLFKDPWKWSDGSNSSFRYWRDSQPNYLDGQECTAIVLKKSRKWNDHYILLCLHTGNLVLIRQNFTWIEAIIFCRSHYIDLVHISTEDVQKEVAEKVKNATTPHVWIGLKYICSSNIWFWTKSSSGCYQNWAPQQGSERNYTCGVTGAIEATGRQQWVGLPQTEKLNFICYACTG
;
A
#
# COMPACT_ATOMS: atom_id res chain seq x y z
N MET A 1 -11.88 -34.57 6.52
CA MET A 1 -12.27 -33.83 5.31
C MET A 1 -11.02 -33.25 4.68
N THR A 2 -10.52 -33.93 3.65
CA THR A 2 -9.34 -33.57 2.86
C THR A 2 -9.69 -32.42 1.92
N LYS A 3 -9.18 -31.21 2.18
CA LYS A 3 -9.26 -30.08 1.24
C LYS A 3 -8.34 -30.38 0.07
N THR A 4 -8.83 -30.24 -1.16
CA THR A 4 -8.11 -30.68 -2.36
C THR A 4 -7.19 -29.60 -2.91
N TYR A 5 -6.20 -29.99 -3.74
CA TYR A 5 -5.24 -29.11 -4.42
C TYR A 5 -5.90 -28.01 -5.28
N GLU A 6 -7.12 -28.24 -5.76
CA GLU A 6 -7.90 -27.25 -6.52
C GLU A 6 -8.46 -26.12 -5.62
N ASP A 7 -8.80 -26.43 -4.36
CA ASP A 7 -9.30 -25.44 -3.39
C ASP A 7 -8.20 -24.44 -2.99
N ALA A 8 -6.95 -24.91 -2.87
CA ALA A 8 -5.78 -24.05 -2.61
C ALA A 8 -5.42 -23.13 -3.81
N LYS A 9 -5.71 -23.58 -5.03
CA LYS A 9 -5.47 -22.82 -6.28
C LYS A 9 -6.39 -21.61 -6.44
N SER A 10 -7.56 -21.64 -5.80
CA SER A 10 -8.51 -20.52 -5.77
C SER A 10 -8.03 -19.38 -4.86
N TYR A 11 -7.38 -19.69 -3.75
CA TYR A 11 -6.93 -18.71 -2.75
C TYR A 11 -5.62 -18.01 -3.14
N CYS A 12 -4.68 -18.71 -3.80
CA CYS A 12 -3.39 -18.10 -4.21
C CYS A 12 -3.45 -17.27 -5.51
N ARG A 13 -4.63 -17.07 -6.10
CA ARG A 13 -4.83 -16.23 -7.31
C ARG A 13 -5.05 -14.75 -7.03
N GLU A 14 -5.00 -14.34 -5.76
CA GLU A 14 -5.22 -12.95 -5.34
C GLU A 14 -3.88 -12.21 -5.23
N MET A 15 -3.26 -11.88 -6.36
CA MET A 15 -2.33 -10.74 -6.39
C MET A 15 -3.14 -9.48 -6.11
N VAL A 16 -3.20 -9.06 -4.85
CA VAL A 16 -3.75 -7.76 -4.44
C VAL A 16 -2.53 -6.86 -4.21
N PRO A 17 -2.05 -6.13 -5.24
CA PRO A 17 -0.82 -5.36 -5.10
C PRO A 17 -1.06 -4.24 -4.09
N TRP A 18 -0.16 -4.14 -3.11
CA TRP A 18 -0.06 -2.98 -2.24
C TRP A 18 0.19 -1.75 -3.09
N ILE A 19 -0.54 -0.67 -2.80
CA ILE A 19 -0.54 0.52 -3.65
C ILE A 19 0.34 1.66 -3.14
N GLY A 20 0.97 1.51 -1.98
CA GLY A 20 1.74 2.60 -1.37
C GLY A 20 1.08 3.28 -0.19
N LEU A 21 -0.20 3.00 0.09
CA LEU A 21 -0.99 3.69 1.13
C LEU A 21 -0.94 2.89 2.44
N GLU A 22 -0.51 3.55 3.51
CA GLU A 22 -0.29 2.98 4.85
C GLU A 22 -0.93 3.84 5.94
N ILE A 23 -1.23 3.22 7.09
CA ILE A 23 -1.70 3.93 8.29
C ILE A 23 -0.51 4.68 8.94
N ALA A 24 -0.72 5.94 9.27
CA ALA A 24 0.19 6.78 10.03
C ALA A 24 -0.17 6.81 11.52
N ASN A 25 0.79 7.20 12.36
CA ASN A 25 0.60 7.38 13.80
C ASN A 25 -0.31 8.57 14.17
N LYS A 26 -0.68 9.41 13.20
CA LYS A 26 -1.48 10.62 13.41
C LYS A 26 -2.48 10.79 12.27
N ARG A 27 -3.73 11.03 12.62
CA ARG A 27 -4.77 11.44 11.67
C ARG A 27 -4.58 12.87 11.21
N MET A 28 -4.74 13.10 9.92
CA MET A 28 -4.57 14.42 9.30
C MET A 28 -5.80 14.80 8.50
N TRP A 29 -6.04 16.11 8.39
CA TRP A 29 -7.12 16.65 7.57
C TRP A 29 -6.68 16.76 6.12
N HIS A 30 -7.56 16.35 5.22
CA HIS A 30 -7.35 16.35 3.79
C HIS A 30 -8.57 16.90 3.04
N TRP A 31 -8.32 17.58 1.92
CA TRP A 31 -9.36 17.84 0.93
C TRP A 31 -9.58 16.60 0.07
N SER A 32 -10.85 16.29 -0.23
CA SER A 32 -11.26 15.18 -1.09
C SER A 32 -10.85 15.37 -2.53
N LEU A 33 -10.78 16.63 -2.97
CA LEU A 33 -10.23 17.04 -4.24
C LEU A 33 -8.69 17.07 -4.15
N PRO A 34 -7.96 16.26 -4.95
CA PRO A 34 -6.50 16.17 -4.85
C PRO A 34 -5.76 17.46 -5.21
N GLY A 35 -4.49 17.55 -4.77
CA GLY A 35 -3.55 18.59 -5.19
C GLY A 35 -3.50 19.82 -4.28
N HIS A 36 -4.21 19.82 -3.16
CA HIS A 36 -4.26 20.95 -2.23
C HIS A 36 -4.05 20.50 -0.78
N THR A 37 -3.35 21.32 -0.01
CA THR A 37 -3.13 21.22 1.44
C THR A 37 -4.22 21.97 2.20
N VAL A 38 -4.40 21.65 3.49
CA VAL A 38 -5.38 22.32 4.37
C VAL A 38 -4.70 23.52 5.05
N ASP A 39 -4.39 24.54 4.26
CA ASP A 39 -3.65 25.73 4.76
C ASP A 39 -4.59 26.80 5.31
N TYR A 40 -5.72 27.02 4.63
CA TYR A 40 -6.80 27.87 5.13
C TYR A 40 -7.77 27.04 5.96
N THR A 41 -8.14 27.56 7.13
CA THR A 41 -9.14 26.93 7.99
C THR A 41 -10.12 27.96 8.56
N ASN A 42 -11.37 27.53 8.75
CA ASN A 42 -12.40 28.34 9.40
C ASN A 42 -13.18 27.54 10.45
N TRP A 43 -12.45 26.81 11.30
CA TRP A 43 -13.04 25.99 12.35
C TRP A 43 -13.87 26.81 13.33
N ARG A 44 -14.98 26.22 13.81
CA ARG A 44 -15.71 26.72 14.97
C ARG A 44 -14.90 26.49 16.24
N GLU A 45 -15.24 27.21 17.29
CA GLU A 45 -14.61 27.04 18.61
C GLU A 45 -14.70 25.57 19.07
N GLY A 46 -13.59 25.06 19.64
CA GLY A 46 -13.46 23.66 20.04
C GLY A 46 -13.30 22.66 18.90
N ASN A 47 -13.05 23.11 17.66
CA ASN A 47 -12.72 22.26 16.51
C ASN A 47 -11.40 22.70 15.85
N PRO A 48 -10.68 21.78 15.18
CA PRO A 48 -10.92 20.34 15.15
C PRO A 48 -10.71 19.71 16.53
N GLN A 49 -11.37 18.58 16.80
CA GLN A 49 -11.20 17.93 18.11
C GLN A 49 -9.82 17.27 18.18
N GLU A 50 -9.16 17.36 19.34
CA GLU A 50 -7.90 16.67 19.64
C GLU A 50 -8.12 15.18 19.96
N ASN A 51 -9.10 14.55 19.32
CA ASN A 51 -9.32 13.12 19.40
C ASN A 51 -8.57 12.41 18.25
N ASP A 52 -8.39 11.11 18.37
CA ASP A 52 -7.85 10.27 17.31
C ASP A 52 -8.95 9.48 16.59
N THR A 53 -10.10 10.12 16.34
CA THR A 53 -11.20 9.52 15.59
C THR A 53 -11.26 10.04 14.17
N ASP A 54 -11.70 9.16 13.27
CA ASP A 54 -12.08 9.52 11.91
C ASP A 54 -13.24 10.51 11.93
N ALA A 55 -13.15 11.50 11.06
CA ALA A 55 -14.15 12.55 11.00
C ALA A 55 -14.28 13.13 9.61
N CYS A 56 -15.45 13.72 9.37
CA CYS A 56 -15.73 14.48 8.17
C CYS A 56 -16.08 15.91 8.54
N GLY A 57 -15.65 16.86 7.72
CA GLY A 57 -15.89 18.28 7.93
C GLY A 57 -17.22 18.72 7.34
N ALA A 58 -17.99 19.44 8.13
CA ALA A 58 -19.19 20.13 7.69
C ALA A 58 -19.10 21.62 8.00
N MET A 59 -19.85 22.43 7.25
CA MET A 59 -20.00 23.87 7.48
C MET A 59 -21.36 24.15 8.10
N ASP A 60 -21.40 24.96 9.16
CA ASP A 60 -22.62 25.46 9.80
C ASP A 60 -23.14 26.76 9.16
N GLU A 61 -24.27 27.28 9.66
CA GLU A 61 -24.94 28.47 9.15
C GLU A 61 -24.11 29.77 9.28
N SER A 62 -23.16 29.78 10.23
CA SER A 62 -22.22 30.89 10.42
C SER A 62 -21.02 30.81 9.47
N GLY A 63 -20.94 29.74 8.66
CA GLY A 63 -19.83 29.46 7.76
C GLY A 63 -18.63 28.83 8.47
N LYS A 64 -18.77 28.43 9.74
CA LYS A 64 -17.72 27.81 10.53
C LYS A 64 -17.72 26.30 10.33
N TRP A 65 -16.54 25.70 10.38
CA TRP A 65 -16.34 24.28 10.11
C TRP A 65 -16.35 23.48 11.40
N PHE A 66 -16.89 22.28 11.35
CA PHE A 66 -16.90 21.38 12.49
C PHE A 66 -16.72 19.93 12.08
N GLU A 67 -16.16 19.16 13.00
CA GLU A 67 -15.98 17.72 12.89
C GLU A 67 -17.28 16.99 13.26
N ILE A 68 -17.61 15.98 12.46
CA ILE A 68 -18.78 15.12 12.69
C ILE A 68 -18.58 13.74 12.05
N ASP A 69 -19.27 12.73 12.59
CA ASP A 69 -19.29 11.36 12.06
C ASP A 69 -19.69 11.35 10.57
N CYS A 70 -18.80 10.79 9.74
CA CYS A 70 -18.93 10.67 8.29
C CYS A 70 -20.20 9.93 7.83
N ASN A 71 -20.81 9.11 8.69
CA ASN A 71 -22.05 8.37 8.44
C ASN A 71 -23.31 9.19 8.71
N THR A 72 -23.17 10.40 9.26
CA THR A 72 -24.30 11.33 9.40
C THR A 72 -24.85 11.69 8.01
N LYS A 73 -26.18 11.79 7.86
CA LYS A 73 -26.77 12.22 6.59
C LYS A 73 -26.98 13.73 6.60
N ARG A 74 -26.41 14.45 5.62
CA ARG A 74 -26.57 15.90 5.43
C ARG A 74 -26.67 16.26 3.95
N SER A 75 -27.18 17.44 3.66
CA SER A 75 -26.96 18.13 2.39
C SER A 75 -25.47 18.40 2.18
N PHE A 76 -25.08 18.73 0.96
CA PHE A 76 -23.67 18.83 0.60
C PHE A 76 -23.46 19.81 -0.54
N VAL A 77 -22.23 20.33 -0.64
CA VAL A 77 -21.85 21.29 -1.69
C VAL A 77 -20.78 20.65 -2.57
N CYS A 78 -21.05 20.62 -3.88
CA CYS A 78 -20.12 20.14 -4.89
C CYS A 78 -19.34 21.31 -5.52
N HIS A 79 -18.10 21.06 -5.92
CA HIS A 79 -17.39 21.94 -6.84
C HIS A 79 -18.03 21.82 -8.23
N SER A 80 -18.39 22.93 -8.85
CA SER A 80 -18.97 22.99 -10.19
C SER A 80 -17.86 23.12 -11.24
N LYS A 81 -18.08 22.57 -12.44
CA LYS A 81 -17.22 22.80 -13.62
C LYS A 81 -17.78 23.89 -14.55
N SER A 82 -18.94 24.44 -14.20
CA SER A 82 -19.72 25.30 -15.07
C SER A 82 -19.57 26.76 -14.67
N ASP A 83 -19.04 27.56 -15.61
CA ASP A 83 -18.92 29.02 -15.45
C ASP A 83 -20.29 29.71 -15.31
N THR A 84 -21.40 29.05 -15.69
CA THR A 84 -22.76 29.62 -15.65
C THR A 84 -23.52 29.35 -14.35
N MET A 85 -23.13 28.33 -13.55
CA MET A 85 -23.78 27.97 -12.28
C MET A 85 -22.98 28.42 -11.03
N GLY A 86 -21.91 29.20 -11.23
CA GLY A 86 -20.93 29.50 -10.18
C GLY A 86 -20.04 28.29 -9.88
N SER A 87 -18.92 28.53 -9.19
CA SER A 87 -17.93 27.49 -8.83
C SER A 87 -18.44 26.44 -7.84
N HIS A 88 -19.64 26.61 -7.29
CA HIS A 88 -20.18 25.80 -6.20
C HIS A 88 -21.66 25.45 -6.44
N MET A 89 -22.02 24.19 -6.23
CA MET A 89 -23.38 23.68 -6.43
C MET A 89 -23.91 23.08 -5.12
N PHE A 90 -24.99 23.64 -4.59
CA PHE A 90 -25.67 23.08 -3.42
C PHE A 90 -26.58 21.92 -3.82
N VAL A 91 -26.51 20.83 -3.06
CA VAL A 91 -27.35 19.65 -3.24
C VAL A 91 -28.10 19.37 -1.94
N ALA A 92 -29.43 19.55 -1.98
CA ALA A 92 -30.31 19.39 -0.83
C ALA A 92 -30.54 17.93 -0.38
N ALA A 93 -29.99 16.94 -1.10
CA ALA A 93 -30.16 15.54 -0.77
C ALA A 93 -29.36 15.14 0.48
N ASN A 94 -29.99 14.43 1.42
CA ASN A 94 -29.33 13.95 2.62
C ASN A 94 -28.53 12.67 2.38
N LYS A 95 -27.20 12.76 2.38
CA LYS A 95 -26.27 11.64 2.15
C LYS A 95 -25.18 11.59 3.21
N THR A 96 -24.62 10.39 3.44
CA THR A 96 -23.37 10.24 4.19
C THR A 96 -22.24 10.91 3.42
N TRP A 97 -21.16 11.31 4.09
CA TRP A 97 -20.08 12.07 3.45
C TRP A 97 -19.53 11.36 2.20
N ARG A 98 -19.28 10.03 2.30
CA ARG A 98 -18.80 9.23 1.17
C ARG A 98 -19.81 9.16 0.03
N ASN A 99 -21.09 9.06 0.33
CA ASN A 99 -22.15 9.04 -0.68
C ASN A 99 -22.36 10.42 -1.33
N ALA A 100 -22.17 11.50 -0.57
CA ALA A 100 -22.17 12.88 -1.08
C ALA A 100 -20.98 13.12 -2.02
N GLN A 101 -19.79 12.68 -1.64
CA GLN A 101 -18.58 12.73 -2.48
C GLN A 101 -18.77 11.98 -3.80
N ASN A 102 -19.25 10.73 -3.73
CA ASN A 102 -19.53 9.92 -4.91
C ASN A 102 -20.56 10.60 -5.82
N HIS A 103 -21.57 11.26 -5.23
CA HIS A 103 -22.55 12.02 -5.99
C HIS A 103 -21.90 13.19 -6.74
N CYS A 104 -21.12 14.04 -6.05
CA CYS A 104 -20.42 15.16 -6.70
C CYS A 104 -19.46 14.71 -7.79
N ARG A 105 -18.71 13.61 -7.58
CA ARG A 105 -17.82 13.03 -8.59
C ARG A 105 -18.55 12.51 -9.82
N ASN A 106 -19.81 12.10 -9.67
CA ASN A 106 -20.63 11.60 -10.78
C ASN A 106 -21.25 12.72 -11.62
N ILE A 107 -21.52 13.89 -11.03
CA ILE A 107 -22.21 15.00 -11.72
C ILE A 107 -21.30 16.19 -12.07
N SER A 108 -20.18 16.37 -11.37
CA SER A 108 -19.27 17.51 -11.55
C SER A 108 -17.79 17.13 -11.34
N THR A 109 -17.20 17.50 -10.21
CA THR A 109 -15.79 17.28 -9.85
C THR A 109 -15.68 16.49 -8.56
N ASP A 110 -15.97 17.11 -7.42
CA ASP A 110 -15.86 16.53 -6.08
C ASP A 110 -16.68 17.40 -5.10
N LEU A 111 -16.75 17.05 -3.82
CA LEU A 111 -17.19 17.97 -2.78
C LEU A 111 -16.33 19.24 -2.79
N VAL A 112 -16.90 20.34 -2.34
CA VAL A 112 -16.22 21.64 -2.35
C VAL A 112 -14.98 21.62 -1.46
N ARG A 113 -13.86 22.11 -2.00
CA ARG A 113 -12.71 22.54 -1.20
C ARG A 113 -12.80 24.04 -0.96
N ILE A 114 -12.31 24.52 0.17
CA ILE A 114 -12.36 25.95 0.51
C ILE A 114 -10.94 26.41 0.84
N LEU A 115 -10.36 27.26 -0.01
CA LEU A 115 -8.97 27.70 0.10
C LEU A 115 -8.81 29.15 0.57
N SER A 116 -9.90 29.90 0.71
CA SER A 116 -9.85 31.30 1.17
C SER A 116 -11.11 31.72 1.91
N ALA A 117 -11.04 32.88 2.57
CA ALA A 117 -12.19 33.48 3.26
C ALA A 117 -13.31 33.88 2.29
N GLU A 118 -12.96 34.35 1.09
CA GLU A 118 -13.92 34.71 0.04
C GLU A 118 -14.67 33.48 -0.46
N GLU A 119 -13.95 32.37 -0.68
CA GLU A 119 -14.57 31.09 -1.07
C GLU A 119 -15.47 30.56 0.05
N ASN A 120 -15.04 30.68 1.31
CA ASN A 120 -15.84 30.26 2.45
C ASN A 120 -17.17 31.02 2.52
N GLU A 121 -17.13 32.33 2.29
CA GLU A 121 -18.30 33.19 2.29
C GLU A 121 -19.23 32.89 1.10
N ALA A 122 -18.67 32.56 -0.07
CA ALA A 122 -19.46 32.13 -1.22
C ALA A 122 -20.23 30.82 -0.94
N VAL A 123 -19.57 29.83 -0.33
CA VAL A 123 -20.19 28.55 0.04
C VAL A 123 -21.26 28.75 1.13
N ARG A 124 -21.00 29.58 2.14
CA ARG A 124 -21.96 29.89 3.22
C ARG A 124 -23.26 30.48 2.69
N LYS A 125 -23.22 31.31 1.64
CA LYS A 125 -24.41 31.95 1.05
C LYS A 125 -25.36 30.97 0.37
N ILE A 126 -24.85 29.85 -0.14
CA ILE A 126 -25.65 28.86 -0.87
C ILE A 126 -26.02 27.64 -0.02
N SER A 127 -25.49 27.52 1.19
CA SER A 127 -25.64 26.34 2.04
C SER A 127 -25.47 26.69 3.53
N GLN A 128 -26.41 26.26 4.37
CA GLN A 128 -26.43 26.61 5.80
C GLN A 128 -26.19 25.45 6.76
N ASN A 129 -26.03 24.20 6.29
CA ASN A 129 -25.57 23.09 7.13
C ASN A 129 -25.19 21.85 6.29
N SER A 130 -23.99 21.85 5.72
CA SER A 130 -23.67 20.88 4.67
C SER A 130 -22.28 20.29 4.76
N TRP A 131 -22.13 19.10 4.18
CA TRP A 131 -20.82 18.53 3.94
C TRP A 131 -19.99 19.42 3.02
N ILE A 132 -18.73 19.60 3.42
CA ILE A 132 -17.64 20.09 2.59
C ILE A 132 -16.67 18.94 2.31
N GLY A 133 -15.75 19.12 1.38
CA GLY A 133 -14.81 18.07 0.94
C GLY A 133 -13.72 17.73 1.94
N LEU A 134 -13.87 18.09 3.21
CA LEU A 134 -12.85 17.89 4.23
C LEU A 134 -13.07 16.56 4.94
N PHE A 135 -12.02 15.76 5.11
CA PHE A 135 -12.05 14.50 5.86
C PHE A 135 -10.75 14.29 6.65
N LYS A 136 -10.84 13.55 7.74
CA LYS A 136 -9.75 13.22 8.67
C LYS A 136 -9.59 11.71 8.74
N ASP A 137 -8.40 11.22 8.38
CA ASP A 137 -8.05 9.81 8.47
C ASP A 137 -6.53 9.64 8.68
N PRO A 138 -6.05 8.42 8.97
CA PRO A 138 -4.64 8.19 9.24
C PRO A 138 -3.84 7.80 7.99
N TRP A 139 -4.44 7.79 6.79
CA TRP A 139 -3.80 7.19 5.62
C TRP A 139 -2.82 8.14 4.93
N LYS A 140 -1.57 7.72 4.79
CA LYS A 140 -0.51 8.45 4.07
C LYS A 140 0.11 7.57 2.99
N TRP A 141 0.68 8.20 1.97
CA TRP A 141 1.55 7.48 1.03
C TRP A 141 2.92 7.26 1.67
N SER A 142 3.50 6.09 1.45
CA SER A 142 4.83 5.70 1.96
C SER A 142 5.96 6.60 1.44
N ASP A 143 5.75 7.26 0.29
CA ASP A 143 6.69 8.22 -0.30
C ASP A 143 6.55 9.64 0.28
N GLY A 144 5.60 9.86 1.21
CA GLY A 144 5.32 11.15 1.83
C GLY A 144 4.53 12.12 0.95
N SER A 145 4.06 11.70 -0.23
CA SER A 145 3.25 12.53 -1.11
C SER A 145 1.84 12.79 -0.55
N ASN A 146 1.13 13.77 -1.14
CA ASN A 146 -0.22 14.15 -0.71
C ASN A 146 -1.21 12.98 -0.87
N SER A 147 -1.84 12.59 0.24
CA SER A 147 -2.81 11.50 0.29
C SER A 147 -4.27 11.95 0.15
N SER A 148 -4.59 13.12 -0.39
CA SER A 148 -6.00 13.56 -0.58
C SER A 148 -6.91 12.60 -1.35
N PHE A 149 -6.36 11.78 -2.25
CA PHE A 149 -7.17 10.86 -3.05
C PHE A 149 -7.55 9.60 -2.26
N ARG A 150 -8.85 9.28 -2.25
CA ARG A 150 -9.41 8.07 -1.63
C ARG A 150 -10.30 7.32 -2.61
N TYR A 151 -9.93 6.07 -2.91
CA TYR A 151 -10.69 5.22 -3.83
C TYR A 151 -11.15 3.90 -3.19
N TRP A 152 -11.49 3.93 -1.90
CA TRP A 152 -12.04 2.80 -1.15
C TRP A 152 -13.28 2.17 -1.79
N ARG A 153 -13.36 0.84 -1.67
CA ARG A 153 -14.57 0.05 -1.91
C ARG A 153 -15.63 0.39 -0.86
N ASP A 154 -16.86 -0.01 -1.15
CA ASP A 154 -17.97 0.28 -0.27
C ASP A 154 -17.73 -0.41 1.09
N SER A 155 -17.98 0.33 2.17
CA SER A 155 -17.75 -0.10 3.57
C SER A 155 -16.28 -0.28 3.97
N GLN A 156 -15.32 0.30 3.26
CA GLN A 156 -13.90 0.39 3.68
C GLN A 156 -13.43 1.86 3.71
N PRO A 157 -12.36 2.19 4.45
CA PRO A 157 -11.63 1.32 5.38
C PRO A 157 -12.51 0.94 6.56
N ASN A 158 -12.36 -0.28 7.09
CA ASN A 158 -13.06 -0.74 8.28
C ASN A 158 -12.16 -0.84 9.53
N TYR A 159 -10.88 -0.52 9.39
CA TYR A 159 -9.95 -0.35 10.52
C TYR A 159 -9.88 -1.55 11.47
N LEU A 160 -10.05 -2.76 10.95
CA LEU A 160 -9.86 -3.96 11.78
C LEU A 160 -8.36 -4.17 12.06
N ASP A 161 -8.04 -4.77 13.21
CA ASP A 161 -6.65 -5.07 13.58
C ASP A 161 -5.91 -5.84 12.47
N GLY A 162 -4.66 -5.43 12.19
CA GLY A 162 -3.82 -6.02 11.15
C GLY A 162 -4.08 -5.51 9.72
N GLN A 163 -4.80 -4.39 9.56
CA GLN A 163 -5.13 -3.77 8.26
C GLN A 163 -4.39 -2.45 8.02
N GLU A 164 -3.07 -2.44 8.24
CA GLU A 164 -2.24 -1.23 8.18
C GLU A 164 -1.84 -0.82 6.75
N CYS A 165 -2.20 -1.65 5.76
CA CYS A 165 -1.78 -1.54 4.37
C CYS A 165 -2.98 -1.61 3.42
N THR A 166 -2.95 -0.78 2.37
CA THR A 166 -4.01 -0.76 1.35
C THR A 166 -3.62 -1.53 0.10
N ALA A 167 -4.57 -2.25 -0.48
CA ALA A 167 -4.39 -2.90 -1.78
C ALA A 167 -5.58 -2.68 -2.73
N ILE A 168 -5.34 -2.83 -4.03
CA ILE A 168 -6.38 -2.68 -5.08
C ILE A 168 -7.02 -4.02 -5.44
N VAL A 169 -8.35 -4.08 -5.43
CA VAL A 169 -9.11 -5.29 -5.82
C VAL A 169 -9.36 -5.30 -7.34
N LEU A 170 -8.38 -5.82 -8.09
CA LEU A 170 -8.33 -5.73 -9.57
C LEU A 170 -9.51 -6.40 -10.30
N LYS A 171 -10.06 -7.52 -9.79
CA LYS A 171 -11.09 -8.31 -10.50
C LYS A 171 -12.54 -7.96 -10.17
N LYS A 172 -12.83 -7.16 -9.13
CA LYS A 172 -14.21 -6.82 -8.73
C LYS A 172 -14.56 -5.37 -8.98
N SER A 173 -13.81 -4.44 -8.41
CA SER A 173 -14.22 -3.03 -8.36
C SER A 173 -13.13 -2.06 -8.84
N ARG A 174 -11.87 -2.51 -8.94
CA ARG A 174 -10.68 -1.64 -9.06
C ARG A 174 -10.61 -0.58 -7.95
N LYS A 175 -11.37 -0.76 -6.86
CA LYS A 175 -11.38 0.09 -5.68
C LYS A 175 -10.43 -0.47 -4.62
N TRP A 176 -10.06 0.38 -3.67
CA TRP A 176 -9.12 0.08 -2.60
C TRP A 176 -9.77 -0.69 -1.47
N ASN A 177 -8.97 -1.44 -0.76
CA ASN A 177 -9.37 -2.28 0.33
C ASN A 177 -8.26 -2.34 1.39
N ASP A 178 -8.62 -2.18 2.66
CA ASP A 178 -7.74 -2.36 3.82
C ASP A 178 -7.76 -3.80 4.35
N HIS A 179 -8.71 -4.62 3.87
CA HIS A 179 -8.89 -6.03 4.26
C HIS A 179 -7.61 -6.87 4.27
N TYR A 180 -7.41 -7.58 5.39
CA TYR A 180 -6.52 -8.73 5.61
C TYR A 180 -5.55 -9.02 4.45
N ILE A 181 -4.40 -8.33 4.43
CA ILE A 181 -3.15 -8.82 3.81
C ILE A 181 -2.60 -10.03 4.63
N LEU A 182 -3.48 -10.79 5.29
CA LEU A 182 -3.17 -11.65 6.43
C LEU A 182 -3.03 -13.14 6.08
N LEU A 183 -3.10 -13.54 4.81
CA LEU A 183 -2.64 -14.88 4.43
C LEU A 183 -1.14 -14.95 4.14
N CYS A 184 -0.44 -13.82 4.05
CA CYS A 184 1.00 -13.83 3.76
C CYS A 184 1.83 -12.89 4.65
N LEU A 185 1.24 -12.36 5.74
CA LEU A 185 1.94 -11.62 6.80
C LEU A 185 2.36 -12.46 8.00
N HIS A 186 1.98 -13.75 8.07
CA HIS A 186 2.84 -14.69 8.78
C HIS A 186 4.07 -14.92 7.89
N THR A 187 5.05 -14.04 8.01
CA THR A 187 6.42 -14.37 7.62
C THR A 187 6.82 -15.58 8.46
N GLY A 188 6.91 -16.76 7.85
CA GLY A 188 7.29 -17.92 8.66
C GLY A 188 7.53 -19.25 7.98
N ASN A 189 7.35 -19.37 6.66
CA ASN A 189 7.73 -20.61 5.98
C ASN A 189 8.53 -20.32 4.72
N LEU A 190 9.81 -20.69 4.73
CA LEU A 190 10.61 -20.81 3.52
C LEU A 190 10.42 -22.19 2.89
N VAL A 191 10.34 -22.25 1.56
CA VAL A 191 10.27 -23.52 0.81
C VAL A 191 11.43 -23.61 -0.16
N LEU A 192 12.16 -24.73 -0.10
CA LEU A 192 13.18 -25.06 -1.08
C LEU A 192 12.54 -25.75 -2.29
N ILE A 193 12.73 -25.17 -3.46
CA ILE A 193 12.27 -25.74 -4.72
C ILE A 193 13.44 -26.44 -5.41
N ARG A 194 13.36 -27.77 -5.50
CA ARG A 194 14.38 -28.64 -6.11
C ARG A 194 14.21 -28.78 -7.62
N GLN A 195 13.95 -27.65 -8.30
CA GLN A 195 13.96 -27.54 -9.76
C GLN A 195 15.10 -26.63 -10.19
N ASN A 196 15.70 -26.89 -11.35
CA ASN A 196 16.87 -26.16 -11.82
C ASN A 196 16.46 -25.05 -12.79
N PHE A 197 16.30 -23.83 -12.28
CA PHE A 197 15.85 -22.67 -13.05
C PHE A 197 16.91 -21.58 -13.10
N THR A 198 16.89 -20.80 -14.20
CA THR A 198 17.58 -19.51 -14.23
C THR A 198 17.01 -18.58 -13.17
N TRP A 199 17.75 -17.53 -12.79
CA TRP A 199 17.26 -16.62 -11.76
C TRP A 199 15.92 -15.96 -12.14
N ILE A 200 15.74 -15.61 -13.42
CA ILE A 200 14.50 -15.02 -13.95
C ILE A 200 13.34 -16.04 -13.92
N GLU A 201 13.60 -17.29 -14.31
CA GLU A 201 12.59 -18.34 -14.22
C GLU A 201 12.19 -18.63 -12.75
N ALA A 202 13.18 -18.63 -11.84
CA ALA A 202 12.98 -18.86 -10.41
C ALA A 202 12.12 -17.76 -9.76
N ILE A 203 12.41 -16.49 -10.03
CA ILE A 203 11.60 -15.38 -9.49
C ILE A 203 10.17 -15.39 -10.05
N ILE A 204 9.99 -15.67 -11.34
CA ILE A 204 8.66 -15.81 -11.95
C ILE A 204 7.91 -16.97 -11.30
N PHE A 205 8.58 -18.10 -11.08
CA PHE A 205 7.98 -19.26 -10.44
C PHE A 205 7.56 -18.97 -9.00
N CYS A 206 8.45 -18.38 -8.19
CA CYS A 206 8.13 -18.01 -6.81
C CYS A 206 6.94 -17.05 -6.77
N ARG A 207 6.91 -16.01 -7.62
CA ARG A 207 5.79 -15.05 -7.66
C ARG A 207 4.49 -15.63 -8.19
N SER A 208 4.54 -16.76 -8.88
CA SER A 208 3.35 -17.44 -9.43
C SER A 208 2.77 -18.51 -8.50
N HIS A 209 3.59 -19.11 -7.63
CA HIS A 209 3.20 -20.24 -6.78
C HIS A 209 3.34 -19.95 -5.28
N TYR A 210 4.08 -18.91 -4.93
CA TYR A 210 4.51 -18.51 -3.59
C TYR A 210 4.50 -16.97 -3.51
N ILE A 211 5.21 -16.38 -2.55
CA ILE A 211 5.29 -14.91 -2.39
C ILE A 211 6.31 -14.32 -3.35
N ASP A 212 7.59 -14.61 -3.10
CA ASP A 212 8.74 -14.13 -3.87
C ASP A 212 9.96 -14.99 -3.52
N LEU A 213 11.07 -14.80 -4.22
CA LEU A 213 12.37 -15.32 -3.76
C LEU A 213 12.69 -14.76 -2.37
N VAL A 214 13.41 -15.55 -1.57
CA VAL A 214 13.78 -15.14 -0.20
C VAL A 214 14.68 -13.90 -0.21
N HIS A 215 14.32 -12.91 0.59
CA HIS A 215 15.17 -11.82 1.02
C HIS A 215 15.67 -12.12 2.43
N ILE A 216 16.98 -11.94 2.66
CA ILE A 216 17.62 -12.28 3.93
C ILE A 216 18.04 -10.97 4.62
N SER A 217 17.16 -10.46 5.48
CA SER A 217 17.33 -9.15 6.14
C SER A 217 17.82 -9.24 7.58
N THR A 218 17.86 -10.44 8.17
CA THR A 218 18.30 -10.68 9.55
C THR A 218 19.09 -11.99 9.66
N GLU A 219 19.83 -12.14 10.75
CA GLU A 219 20.58 -13.37 11.06
C GLU A 219 19.66 -14.59 11.24
N ASP A 220 18.46 -14.40 11.79
CA ASP A 220 17.50 -15.47 12.00
C ASP A 220 16.99 -16.05 10.66
N VAL A 221 16.69 -15.17 9.70
CA VAL A 221 16.33 -15.61 8.34
C VAL A 221 17.51 -16.31 7.67
N GLN A 222 18.74 -15.82 7.87
CA GLN A 222 19.94 -16.49 7.35
C GLN A 222 20.06 -17.92 7.90
N LYS A 223 19.84 -18.13 9.19
CA LYS A 223 19.89 -19.46 9.83
C LYS A 223 18.80 -20.38 9.27
N GLU A 224 17.58 -19.89 9.08
CA GLU A 224 16.50 -20.69 8.52
C GLU A 224 16.77 -21.10 7.06
N VAL A 225 17.24 -20.15 6.23
CA VAL A 225 17.66 -20.42 4.84
C VAL A 225 18.78 -21.46 4.84
N ALA A 226 19.79 -21.27 5.70
CA ALA A 226 20.92 -22.18 5.84
C ALA A 226 20.46 -23.62 6.15
N GLU A 227 19.49 -23.84 7.04
CA GLU A 227 18.99 -25.21 7.27
C GLU A 227 18.28 -25.80 6.05
N LYS A 228 17.56 -24.98 5.28
CA LYS A 228 16.80 -25.48 4.11
C LYS A 228 17.69 -25.79 2.92
N VAL A 229 18.72 -24.98 2.65
CA VAL A 229 19.59 -25.17 1.47
C VAL A 229 20.43 -26.43 1.54
N LYS A 230 20.65 -27.01 2.73
CA LYS A 230 21.33 -28.31 2.89
C LYS A 230 20.64 -29.44 2.13
N ASN A 231 19.34 -29.32 1.89
CA ASN A 231 18.53 -30.29 1.16
C ASN A 231 18.50 -30.04 -0.36
N ALA A 232 19.25 -29.05 -0.86
CA ALA A 232 19.33 -28.73 -2.27
C ALA A 232 20.19 -29.76 -3.03
N THR A 233 19.86 -29.96 -4.30
CA THR A 233 20.63 -30.84 -5.20
C THR A 233 21.69 -30.07 -5.98
N THR A 234 21.59 -28.74 -6.02
CA THR A 234 22.57 -27.85 -6.66
C THR A 234 23.54 -27.30 -5.63
N PRO A 235 24.81 -27.04 -5.99
CA PRO A 235 25.82 -26.54 -5.04
C PRO A 235 25.50 -25.13 -4.52
N HIS A 236 24.64 -24.39 -5.22
CA HIS A 236 24.15 -23.08 -4.84
C HIS A 236 22.63 -23.02 -5.00
N VAL A 237 21.99 -22.10 -4.30
CA VAL A 237 20.53 -21.90 -4.31
C VAL A 237 20.22 -20.43 -4.57
N TRP A 238 19.34 -20.11 -5.52
CA TRP A 238 18.95 -18.74 -5.78
C TRP A 238 18.20 -18.11 -4.61
N ILE A 239 18.55 -16.87 -4.34
CA ILE A 239 17.88 -15.96 -3.40
C ILE A 239 17.48 -14.68 -4.14
N GLY A 240 16.66 -13.84 -3.51
CA GLY A 240 16.06 -12.65 -4.12
C GLY A 240 17.03 -11.49 -4.29
N LEU A 241 18.33 -11.73 -4.43
CA LEU A 241 19.35 -10.70 -4.51
C LEU A 241 19.78 -10.49 -5.97
N LYS A 242 19.83 -9.24 -6.43
CA LYS A 242 20.18 -8.89 -7.81
C LYS A 242 21.18 -7.74 -7.85
N TYR A 243 22.12 -7.81 -8.78
CA TYR A 243 23.12 -6.78 -8.98
C TYR A 243 22.71 -5.82 -10.11
N ILE A 244 22.83 -4.51 -9.88
CA ILE A 244 22.62 -3.45 -10.88
C ILE A 244 23.99 -2.90 -11.27
N CYS A 245 24.48 -3.31 -12.44
CA CYS A 245 25.80 -2.92 -12.93
C CYS A 245 25.93 -1.42 -13.25
N SER A 246 24.85 -0.71 -13.60
CA SER A 246 24.90 0.73 -13.86
C SER A 246 25.19 1.58 -12.62
N SER A 247 24.89 1.02 -11.44
CA SER A 247 25.03 1.73 -10.16
C SER A 247 25.97 1.00 -9.19
N ASN A 248 26.54 -0.14 -9.59
CA ASN A 248 27.40 -1.00 -8.78
C ASN A 248 26.78 -1.34 -7.40
N ILE A 249 25.48 -1.66 -7.38
CA ILE A 249 24.74 -1.98 -6.15
C ILE A 249 24.05 -3.33 -6.21
N TRP A 250 23.95 -3.96 -5.05
CA TRP A 250 23.12 -5.13 -4.81
C TRP A 250 21.80 -4.70 -4.16
N PHE A 251 20.69 -5.31 -4.59
CA PHE A 251 19.38 -5.04 -4.01
C PHE A 251 18.54 -6.31 -3.92
N TRP A 252 17.65 -6.33 -2.94
CA TRP A 252 16.66 -7.40 -2.77
C TRP A 252 15.42 -7.17 -3.64
N THR A 253 14.81 -8.23 -4.14
CA THR A 253 13.60 -8.19 -4.99
C THR A 253 12.37 -7.62 -4.28
N LYS A 254 12.35 -7.70 -2.95
CA LYS A 254 11.40 -7.01 -2.08
C LYS A 254 12.16 -5.93 -1.30
N SER A 255 11.68 -4.69 -1.40
CA SER A 255 12.23 -3.54 -0.67
C SER A 255 12.06 -3.79 0.84
N SER A 256 13.12 -4.26 1.49
CA SER A 256 13.19 -4.39 2.94
C SER A 256 14.41 -3.60 3.41
N SER A 257 14.20 -2.75 4.41
CA SER A 257 15.26 -2.04 5.10
C SER A 257 15.99 -3.02 6.02
N GLY A 258 17.03 -3.67 5.52
CA GLY A 258 17.90 -4.54 6.31
C GLY A 258 19.37 -4.30 5.98
N CYS A 259 20.19 -4.02 6.99
CA CYS A 259 21.64 -3.84 6.84
C CYS A 259 22.43 -5.14 6.96
N TYR A 260 21.76 -6.28 7.18
CA TYR A 260 22.39 -7.57 7.36
C TYR A 260 23.09 -8.04 6.08
N GLN A 261 24.31 -8.57 6.21
CA GLN A 261 25.08 -9.14 5.11
C GLN A 261 25.83 -10.41 5.54
N ASN A 262 25.89 -11.41 4.66
CA ASN A 262 26.67 -12.63 4.88
C ASN A 262 27.38 -13.11 3.60
N TRP A 263 28.14 -12.23 2.97
CA TRP A 263 28.90 -12.53 1.76
C TRP A 263 30.06 -13.50 2.01
N ALA A 264 30.35 -14.35 1.02
CA ALA A 264 31.57 -15.14 1.04
C ALA A 264 32.81 -14.24 0.85
N PRO A 265 34.03 -14.68 1.22
CA PRO A 265 35.24 -13.90 1.01
C PRO A 265 35.37 -13.44 -0.46
N GLN A 266 35.71 -12.17 -0.66
CA GLN A 266 35.83 -11.56 -2.01
C GLN A 266 34.51 -11.55 -2.82
N GLN A 267 33.37 -11.45 -2.15
CA GLN A 267 32.06 -11.22 -2.75
C GLN A 267 31.41 -9.95 -2.17
N GLY A 268 30.25 -9.56 -2.70
CA GLY A 268 29.48 -8.43 -2.21
C GLY A 268 29.94 -7.08 -2.75
N SER A 269 29.65 -6.00 -2.02
CA SER A 269 29.88 -4.62 -2.48
C SER A 269 31.34 -4.26 -2.76
N GLU A 270 32.29 -5.04 -2.25
CA GLU A 270 33.72 -4.82 -2.44
C GLU A 270 34.25 -5.39 -3.78
N ARG A 271 33.43 -6.17 -4.50
CA ARG A 271 33.78 -6.77 -5.78
C ARG A 271 33.06 -6.09 -6.93
N ASN A 272 33.80 -5.84 -8.01
CA ASN A 272 33.22 -5.37 -9.26
C ASN A 272 32.64 -6.57 -10.04
N TYR A 273 31.34 -6.55 -10.30
CA TYR A 273 30.64 -7.58 -11.07
C TYR A 273 30.27 -7.08 -12.47
N THR A 274 30.21 -8.01 -13.42
CA THR A 274 29.64 -7.75 -14.75
C THR A 274 28.11 -7.72 -14.68
N CYS A 275 27.48 -7.15 -15.71
CA CYS A 275 26.02 -7.19 -15.83
C CYS A 275 25.52 -8.64 -15.94
N GLY A 276 24.31 -8.89 -15.41
CA GLY A 276 23.70 -10.22 -15.44
C GLY A 276 24.15 -11.14 -14.31
N VAL A 277 24.74 -10.60 -13.25
CA VAL A 277 25.04 -11.34 -12.01
C VAL A 277 23.85 -11.25 -11.04
N THR A 278 23.52 -12.37 -10.41
CA THR A 278 22.47 -12.50 -9.38
C THR A 278 23.00 -13.24 -8.17
N GLY A 279 22.36 -13.05 -7.02
CA GLY A 279 22.84 -13.60 -5.75
C GLY A 279 22.30 -15.00 -5.50
N ALA A 280 23.18 -15.87 -5.03
CA ALA A 280 22.88 -17.20 -4.54
C ALA A 280 23.50 -17.40 -3.17
N ILE A 281 23.05 -18.44 -2.47
CA ILE A 281 23.69 -18.93 -1.25
C ILE A 281 24.31 -20.30 -1.51
N GLU A 282 25.48 -20.56 -0.93
CA GLU A 282 26.11 -21.88 -0.99
C GLU A 282 25.22 -22.92 -0.26
N ALA A 283 24.91 -24.03 -0.93
CA ALA A 283 24.12 -25.12 -0.34
C ALA A 283 24.94 -25.93 0.68
N THR A 284 26.24 -26.01 0.45
CA THR A 284 27.22 -26.71 1.29
C THR A 284 28.32 -25.73 1.74
N GLY A 285 29.12 -26.10 2.73
CA GLY A 285 30.20 -25.24 3.22
C GLY A 285 29.70 -24.18 4.21
N ARG A 286 30.05 -22.90 3.99
CA ARG A 286 29.79 -21.80 4.94
C ARG A 286 28.42 -21.16 4.76
N GLN A 287 27.69 -21.53 3.70
CA GLN A 287 26.33 -21.05 3.44
C GLN A 287 26.30 -19.52 3.30
N GLN A 288 27.33 -18.98 2.65
CA GLN A 288 27.49 -17.55 2.45
C GLN A 288 26.96 -17.14 1.07
N TRP A 289 26.73 -15.84 0.89
CA TRP A 289 26.19 -15.30 -0.35
C TRP A 289 27.30 -15.14 -1.39
N VAL A 290 26.98 -15.49 -2.63
CA VAL A 290 27.87 -15.41 -3.78
C VAL A 290 27.14 -14.79 -4.96
N GLY A 291 27.87 -14.10 -5.84
CA GLY A 291 27.35 -13.65 -7.13
C GLY A 291 27.62 -14.68 -8.23
N LEU A 292 26.57 -15.10 -8.93
CA LEU A 292 26.65 -16.04 -10.06
C LEU A 292 25.95 -15.47 -11.30
N PRO A 293 26.31 -15.90 -12.53
CA PRO A 293 25.60 -15.51 -13.73
C PRO A 293 24.12 -15.92 -13.67
N GLN A 294 23.20 -15.01 -14.01
CA GLN A 294 21.75 -15.25 -13.98
C GLN A 294 21.28 -16.39 -14.89
N THR A 295 22.14 -16.80 -15.83
CA THR A 295 21.91 -17.90 -16.79
C THR A 295 22.15 -19.27 -16.17
N GLU A 296 22.82 -19.36 -15.02
CA GLU A 296 22.99 -20.63 -14.30
C GLU A 296 21.63 -21.20 -13.87
N LYS A 297 21.52 -22.53 -13.86
CA LYS A 297 20.28 -23.22 -13.45
C LYS A 297 20.45 -23.86 -12.09
N LEU A 298 19.82 -23.26 -11.08
CA LEU A 298 19.95 -23.66 -9.68
C LEU A 298 18.59 -23.98 -9.05
N ASN A 299 18.60 -24.72 -7.95
CA ASN A 299 17.48 -24.72 -7.00
C ASN A 299 17.29 -23.33 -6.41
N PHE A 300 16.15 -23.07 -5.80
CA PHE A 300 15.83 -21.74 -5.30
C PHE A 300 14.88 -21.79 -4.11
N ILE A 301 14.92 -20.76 -3.25
CA ILE A 301 14.04 -20.67 -2.08
C ILE A 301 13.04 -19.54 -2.26
N CYS A 302 11.77 -19.87 -2.05
CA CYS A 302 10.68 -18.91 -2.00
C CYS A 302 10.18 -18.71 -0.57
N TYR A 303 9.64 -17.53 -0.28
CA TYR A 303 8.73 -17.35 0.85
C TYR A 303 7.36 -17.94 0.52
N ALA A 304 6.79 -18.75 1.41
CA ALA A 304 5.45 -19.29 1.31
C ALA A 304 4.51 -18.66 2.37
N CYS A 305 3.22 -18.55 2.04
CA CYS A 305 2.20 -18.27 3.05
C CYS A 305 2.13 -19.47 4.04
N THR A 306 1.97 -19.22 5.34
CA THR A 306 1.57 -20.26 6.29
C THR A 306 0.09 -20.59 6.06
N GLY A 307 -0.23 -21.89 5.95
CA GLY A 307 -1.61 -22.38 5.80
C GLY A 307 -2.37 -22.47 7.11
#